data_AF-A0AAN8L3R7-F1
#
_entry.id   AF-A0AAN8L3R7-F1
#
_cell.length_a   1.000
_cell.length_b   1.000
_cell.length_c   1.000
_cell.angle_alpha   90.00
_cell.angle_beta   90.00
_cell.angle_gamma   90.00
#
_symmetry.space_group_name_H-M   'P 1'
#
loop_
_entity.id
_entity.type
_entity.pdbx_description
1 polymer ?
#
loop_
_entity_poly.entity_id
_entity_poly.type
_entity_poly.pdbx_seq_one_letter_code
_entity_poly.pdbx_strand_id
1 'polypeptide(L)'
;MGYVIFVHEQKLQLREEHPDLPFTEISHMLGLQWSQLGPNDKQKYNHEAEKDKQRYITELTDYQNTEAYKDLFRRKALSRGPKLCGLQGVETEMEEETMALNPIDVSNLTAPLSTQAILTFT
;
A
#
# COMPACT_ATOMS: atom_id res chain seq x y z
N MET A 1 6.90 2.23 3.86
CA MET A 1 7.89 1.15 3.68
C MET A 1 9.11 1.71 2.96
N GLY A 2 10.22 2.01 3.66
CA GLY A 2 11.40 2.64 3.05
C GLY A 2 12.16 1.77 2.04
N TYR A 3 12.05 0.44 2.12
CA TYR A 3 12.75 -0.50 1.22
C TYR A 3 12.49 -0.24 -0.27
N VAL A 4 11.25 0.11 -0.64
CA VAL A 4 10.89 0.34 -2.05
C VAL A 4 11.63 1.55 -2.63
N ILE A 5 11.81 2.60 -1.82
CA ILE A 5 12.57 3.80 -2.20
C ILE A 5 14.03 3.43 -2.40
N PHE A 6 14.63 2.72 -1.44
CA PHE A 6 16.00 2.23 -1.55
C PHE A 6 16.25 1.40 -2.81
N VAL A 7 15.36 0.43 -3.10
CA VAL A 7 15.45 -0.40 -4.31
C VAL A 7 15.34 0.45 -5.57
N HIS A 8 14.44 1.44 -5.59
CA HIS A 8 14.26 2.32 -6.74
C HIS A 8 15.54 3.10 -7.07
N GLU A 9 16.19 3.66 -6.05
CA GLU A 9 17.44 4.42 -6.20
C GLU A 9 18.60 3.52 -6.65
N GLN A 10 18.78 2.39 -5.97
CA GLN A 10 19.99 1.56 -6.17
C GLN A 10 19.91 0.60 -7.35
N LYS A 11 18.70 0.18 -7.78
CA LYS A 11 18.55 -0.82 -8.83
C LYS A 11 19.15 -0.40 -10.17
N LEU A 12 19.02 0.89 -10.54
CA LEU A 12 19.58 1.36 -11.80
C LEU A 12 21.11 1.30 -11.79
N GLN A 13 21.71 1.77 -10.70
CA GLN A 13 23.16 1.70 -10.51
C GLN A 13 23.67 0.26 -10.58
N LEU A 14 23.04 -0.68 -9.87
CA LEU A 14 23.46 -2.08 -9.91
C LEU A 14 23.28 -2.74 -11.29
N ARG A 15 22.28 -2.31 -12.07
CA ARG A 15 22.11 -2.79 -13.45
C ARG A 15 23.17 -2.23 -14.40
N GLU A 16 23.67 -1.03 -14.13
CA GLU A 16 24.77 -0.42 -14.91
C GLU A 16 26.12 -1.05 -14.55
N GLU A 17 26.35 -1.35 -13.27
CA GLU A 17 27.56 -2.03 -12.79
C GLU A 17 27.59 -3.51 -13.21
N HIS A 18 26.43 -4.15 -13.32
CA HIS A 18 26.29 -5.57 -13.66
C HIS A 18 25.27 -5.81 -14.79
N PRO A 19 25.56 -5.38 -16.03
CA PRO A 19 24.61 -5.48 -17.14
C PRO A 19 24.31 -6.93 -17.57
N ASP A 20 25.22 -7.86 -17.29
CA ASP A 20 25.09 -9.28 -17.66
C ASP A 20 24.31 -10.12 -16.64
N LEU A 21 24.09 -9.59 -15.43
CA LEU A 21 23.38 -10.32 -14.38
C LEU A 21 21.86 -10.31 -14.61
N PRO A 22 21.17 -11.44 -14.33
CA PRO A 22 19.73 -11.47 -14.40
C PRO A 22 19.11 -10.63 -13.27
N PHE A 23 17.89 -10.15 -13.50
CA PHE A 23 17.15 -9.34 -12.52
C PHE A 23 17.01 -10.00 -11.13
N THR A 24 16.95 -11.33 -11.08
CA THR A 24 16.85 -12.09 -9.83
C THR A 24 18.09 -11.90 -8.95
N GLU A 25 19.29 -11.92 -9.52
CA GLU A 25 20.54 -11.71 -8.79
C GLU A 25 20.65 -10.27 -8.30
N ILE A 26 20.32 -9.29 -9.15
CA ILE A 26 20.27 -7.88 -8.74
C ILE A 26 19.29 -7.68 -7.57
N SER A 27 18.12 -8.32 -7.62
CA SER A 27 17.12 -8.24 -6.55
C SER A 27 17.63 -8.85 -5.24
N HIS A 28 18.35 -9.97 -5.32
CA HIS A 28 18.98 -10.61 -4.17
C HIS A 28 20.06 -9.71 -3.55
N MET A 29 20.93 -9.11 -4.37
CA MET A 29 21.95 -8.15 -3.92
C MET A 29 21.34 -6.95 -3.20
N LEU A 30 20.26 -6.39 -3.72
CA LEU A 30 19.53 -5.29 -3.08
C LEU A 30 18.96 -5.68 -1.73
N GLY A 31 18.40 -6.89 -1.60
CA GLY A 31 17.91 -7.42 -0.33
C GLY A 31 19.03 -7.54 0.71
N LEU A 32 20.20 -8.01 0.29
CA LEU A 32 21.39 -8.11 1.15
C LEU A 32 21.88 -6.72 1.58
N GLN A 33 22.03 -5.78 0.64
CA GLN A 33 22.44 -4.40 0.95
C GLN A 33 21.47 -3.73 1.93
N TRP A 34 20.16 -3.89 1.72
CA TRP A 34 19.16 -3.39 2.66
C TRP A 34 19.30 -4.01 4.05
N SER A 35 19.54 -5.32 4.14
CA SER A 35 19.73 -5.98 5.44
C SER A 35 20.93 -5.42 6.21
N GLN A 36 22.00 -5.08 5.50
CA GLN A 36 23.25 -4.54 6.04
C GLN A 36 23.20 -3.05 6.40
N LEU A 37 22.24 -2.29 5.86
CA LEU A 37 22.08 -0.87 6.20
C LEU A 37 21.81 -0.68 7.71
N GLY A 38 22.47 0.34 8.26
CA GLY A 38 22.30 0.75 9.65
C GLY A 38 20.91 1.31 9.94
N PRO A 39 20.52 1.43 11.23
CA PRO A 39 19.21 1.92 11.62
C PRO A 39 18.96 3.36 11.16
N ASN A 40 19.99 4.23 11.21
CA ASN A 40 19.88 5.63 10.77
C ASN A 40 19.61 5.74 9.26
N ASP A 41 20.30 4.94 8.45
CA ASP A 41 20.11 4.96 6.99
C ASP A 41 18.74 4.41 6.62
N LYS A 42 18.31 3.31 7.25
CA LYS A 42 16.95 2.79 7.10
C LYS A 42 15.89 3.83 7.52
N GLN A 43 16.17 4.60 8.58
CA GLN A 43 15.26 5.64 9.06
C GLN A 43 15.11 6.78 8.04
N LYS A 44 16.17 7.17 7.33
CA LYS A 44 16.10 8.14 6.23
C LYS A 44 15.06 7.71 5.18
N TYR A 45 15.17 6.48 4.68
CA TYR A 45 14.22 5.96 3.69
C TYR A 45 12.80 5.80 4.23
N ASN A 46 12.66 5.42 5.50
CA ASN A 46 11.34 5.34 6.14
C ASN A 46 10.69 6.72 6.29
N HIS A 47 11.45 7.76 6.61
CA HIS A 47 10.95 9.12 6.68
C HIS A 47 10.49 9.62 5.30
N GLU A 48 11.26 9.35 4.25
CA GLU A 48 10.88 9.69 2.90
C GLU A 48 9.61 8.96 2.44
N ALA A 49 9.48 7.67 2.77
CA ALA A 49 8.27 6.90 2.48
C ALA A 49 7.05 7.44 3.23
N GLU A 50 7.22 7.95 4.45
CA GLU A 50 6.14 8.57 5.20
C GLU A 50 5.71 9.90 4.59
N LYS A 51 6.66 10.73 4.14
CA LYS A 51 6.37 11.97 3.42
C LYS A 51 5.62 11.71 2.11
N ASP A 52 6.06 10.71 1.36
CA ASP A 52 5.46 10.31 0.08
C ASP A 52 4.00 9.89 0.25
N LYS A 53 3.78 9.08 1.28
CA LYS A 53 2.46 8.64 1.70
C LYS A 53 1.55 9.81 2.09
N GLN A 54 2.04 10.77 2.88
CA GLN A 54 1.26 11.97 3.24
C GLN A 54 0.84 12.79 2.02
N ARG A 55 1.73 12.92 1.04
CA ARG A 55 1.41 13.56 -0.24
C ARG A 55 0.27 12.81 -0.96
N TYR A 56 0.41 11.50 -1.14
CA TYR A 56 -0.61 10.67 -1.79
C TYR A 56 -1.98 10.79 -1.11
N ILE A 57 -2.00 10.77 0.22
CA ILE A 57 -3.24 10.93 1.00
C ILE A 57 -3.93 12.25 0.68
N THR A 58 -3.15 13.33 0.59
CA THR A 58 -3.67 14.67 0.30
C THR A 58 -4.26 14.72 -1.10
N GLU A 59 -3.48 14.27 -2.09
CA GLU A 59 -3.90 14.20 -3.50
C GLU A 59 -5.13 13.31 -3.70
N LEU A 60 -5.20 12.17 -3.01
CA LEU A 60 -6.34 11.27 -3.04
C LEU A 60 -7.59 11.96 -2.46
N THR A 61 -7.45 12.65 -1.34
CA THR A 61 -8.56 13.38 -0.70
C THR A 61 -9.08 14.47 -1.64
N ASP A 62 -8.19 15.24 -2.26
CA ASP A 62 -8.55 16.27 -3.22
C ASP A 62 -9.24 15.67 -4.46
N TYR A 63 -8.73 14.56 -4.98
CA TYR A 63 -9.34 13.84 -6.09
C TYR A 63 -10.74 13.33 -5.74
N GLN A 64 -10.93 12.77 -4.54
CA GLN A 64 -12.23 12.30 -4.06
C GLN A 64 -13.24 13.43 -3.89
N ASN A 65 -12.76 14.64 -3.60
CA ASN A 65 -13.60 15.84 -3.48
C ASN A 65 -14.02 16.44 -4.82
N THR A 66 -13.49 15.95 -5.96
CA THR A 66 -13.91 16.41 -7.28
C THR A 66 -15.34 15.95 -7.63
N GLU A 67 -16.07 16.80 -8.35
CA GLU A 67 -17.43 16.47 -8.79
C GLU A 67 -17.44 15.27 -9.74
N ALA A 68 -16.43 15.15 -10.61
CA ALA A 68 -16.27 13.99 -11.50
C ALA A 68 -16.19 12.68 -10.72
N TYR A 69 -15.40 12.62 -9.64
CA TYR A 69 -15.29 11.45 -8.79
C TYR A 69 -16.61 11.12 -8.08
N LYS A 70 -17.24 12.14 -7.47
CA LYS A 70 -18.54 11.99 -6.81
C LYS A 70 -19.62 11.50 -7.77
N ASP A 71 -19.64 12.01 -9.01
CA ASP A 71 -20.59 11.60 -10.04
C ASP A 71 -20.34 10.19 -10.56
N LEU A 72 -19.08 9.77 -10.68
CA LEU A 72 -18.75 8.37 -11.00
C LEU A 72 -19.25 7.43 -9.90
N PHE A 73 -19.03 7.78 -8.64
CA PHE A 73 -19.50 6.98 -7.50
C PHE A 73 -21.02 6.95 -7.38
N ARG A 74 -21.69 8.09 -7.60
CA ARG A 74 -23.15 8.21 -7.64
C ARG A 74 -23.75 7.31 -8.74
N ARG A 75 -23.18 7.36 -9.95
CA ARG A 75 -23.60 6.50 -11.08
C ARG A 75 -23.38 5.03 -10.79
N LYS A 76 -22.24 4.67 -10.19
CA LYS A 76 -21.93 3.28 -9.80
C LYS A 76 -22.92 2.76 -8.75
N ALA A 77 -23.31 3.57 -7.77
CA ALA A 77 -24.32 3.21 -6.78
C ALA A 77 -25.72 3.01 -7.39
N LEU A 78 -26.12 3.87 -8.33
CA LEU A 78 -27.40 3.77 -9.04
C LEU A 78 -27.48 2.56 -9.98
N SER A 79 -26.36 2.17 -10.60
CA SER A 79 -26.29 1.00 -11.49
C SER A 79 -26.44 -0.35 -10.76
N ARG A 80 -26.29 -0.37 -9.43
CA ARG A 80 -26.53 -1.55 -8.58
C ARG A 80 -28.00 -1.60 -8.10
N GLY A 81 -28.95 -1.50 -9.04
CA GLY A 81 -30.39 -1.60 -8.79
C GLY A 81 -30.90 -3.05 -8.68
N PRO A 82 -32.08 -3.28 -8.07
CA PRO A 82 -32.48 -4.57 -7.50
C PRO A 82 -32.81 -5.62 -8.56
N LYS A 83 -32.35 -6.86 -8.36
CA LYS A 83 -32.81 -8.01 -9.17
C LYS A 83 -34.31 -8.22 -8.93
N LEU A 84 -35.13 -7.94 -9.94
CA LEU A 84 -36.54 -8.31 -9.96
C LEU A 84 -36.69 -9.73 -10.54
N CYS A 85 -36.95 -10.72 -9.67
CA CYS A 85 -37.89 -11.84 -9.87
C CYS A 85 -37.83 -12.72 -8.61
N GLY A 86 -38.94 -12.79 -7.86
CA GLY A 86 -38.99 -13.45 -6.55
C GLY A 86 -38.97 -14.97 -6.60
N LEU A 87 -38.27 -15.57 -5.65
CA LEU A 87 -38.61 -16.82 -4.94
C LEU A 87 -37.93 -16.76 -3.55
N GLN A 88 -38.68 -17.20 -2.55
CA GLN A 88 -38.33 -17.08 -1.14
C GLN A 88 -37.35 -18.18 -0.71
N GLY A 89 -36.30 -17.76 0.00
CA GLY A 89 -35.61 -18.57 1.01
C GLY A 89 -34.75 -19.74 0.52
N VAL A 90 -33.49 -19.47 0.22
CA VAL A 90 -32.36 -20.24 0.77
C VAL A 90 -31.30 -19.21 1.14
N GLU A 91 -31.00 -19.12 2.43
CA GLU A 91 -29.84 -18.39 2.97
C GLU A 91 -28.58 -19.10 2.49
N THR A 92 -28.13 -18.77 1.28
CA THR A 92 -26.74 -19.00 0.90
C THR A 92 -25.96 -17.81 1.40
N GLU A 93 -25.38 -17.99 2.58
CA GLU A 93 -24.11 -17.41 3.00
C GLU A 93 -23.16 -17.39 1.81
N MET A 94 -23.09 -16.25 1.14
CA MET A 94 -22.07 -15.93 0.17
C MET A 94 -21.48 -14.64 0.68
N GLU A 95 -20.37 -14.84 1.37
CA GLU A 95 -19.43 -13.88 1.94
C GLU A 95 -19.77 -12.42 1.58
N GLU A 96 -20.07 -11.70 2.65
CA GLU A 96 -20.09 -10.26 2.81
C GLU A 96 -18.72 -9.68 2.42
N GLU A 97 -18.38 -9.78 1.14
CA GLU A 97 -17.13 -9.30 0.59
C GLU A 97 -17.47 -8.52 -0.68
N THR A 98 -16.99 -7.28 -0.74
CA THR A 98 -17.16 -6.26 -1.80
C THR A 98 -18.22 -5.17 -1.61
N MET A 99 -18.96 -5.15 -0.50
CA MET A 99 -19.74 -3.96 -0.07
C MET A 99 -18.94 -2.98 0.80
N ALA A 100 -17.64 -2.90 0.60
CA ALA A 100 -16.84 -1.75 1.00
C ALA A 100 -15.59 -1.79 0.14
N LEU A 101 -15.51 -0.92 -0.87
CA LEU A 101 -14.18 -0.33 -1.05
C LEU A 101 -14.04 0.53 0.19
N ASN A 102 -13.47 -0.08 1.25
CA ASN A 102 -13.05 0.62 2.43
C ASN A 102 -12.41 1.90 1.90
N PRO A 103 -12.84 3.10 2.34
CA PRO A 103 -11.96 4.26 2.18
C PRO A 103 -10.63 3.76 2.70
N ILE A 104 -9.57 3.80 1.90
CA ILE A 104 -8.25 3.40 2.37
C ILE A 104 -8.11 4.11 3.70
N ASP A 105 -8.19 3.35 4.78
CA ASP A 105 -8.30 3.95 6.10
C ASP A 105 -6.92 4.47 6.38
N VAL A 106 -6.77 5.76 6.10
CA VAL A 106 -5.51 6.46 6.16
C VAL A 106 -4.97 6.45 7.59
N SER A 107 -5.83 6.19 8.58
CA SER A 107 -5.42 6.06 9.97
C SER A 107 -4.57 4.81 10.25
N ASN A 108 -4.74 3.73 9.48
CA ASN A 108 -3.91 2.51 9.55
C ASN A 108 -2.54 2.67 8.89
N LEU A 109 -2.39 3.74 8.13
CA LEU A 109 -1.18 4.08 7.43
C LEU A 109 -0.22 4.80 8.39
N THR A 110 -0.73 5.48 9.44
CA THR A 110 0.02 6.27 10.44
C THR A 110 0.33 5.54 11.76
N ALA A 111 0.15 4.22 11.87
CA ALA A 111 0.48 3.53 13.12
C ALA A 111 1.98 3.64 13.44
N PRO A 112 2.39 4.22 14.59
CA PRO A 112 3.78 4.14 15.02
C PRO A 112 4.12 2.66 15.20
N LEU A 113 5.26 2.22 14.68
CA LEU A 113 5.86 0.94 15.06
C LEU A 113 6.07 0.99 16.58
N SER A 114 5.12 0.42 17.33
CA SER A 114 5.17 0.36 18.78
C SER A 114 6.34 -0.53 19.18
N THR A 115 7.36 0.08 19.78
CA THR A 115 8.57 -0.56 20.32
C THR A 115 8.30 -1.38 21.58
N GLN A 116 7.18 -2.10 21.65
CA GLN A 116 6.81 -2.88 22.83
C GLN A 116 6.77 -4.38 22.48
N ALA A 117 7.95 -4.97 22.25
CA ALA A 117 8.11 -6.42 22.21
C ALA A 117 9.55 -6.92 22.43
N ILE A 118 10.42 -6.24 23.21
CA ILE A 118 11.78 -6.76 23.51
C ILE A 118 12.17 -6.74 25.00
N LEU A 119 11.25 -6.57 25.96
CA LEU A 119 11.65 -6.69 27.39
C LEU A 119 10.58 -7.35 28.28
N THR A 120 10.31 -8.63 28.08
CA THR A 120 9.87 -9.53 29.16
C THR A 120 10.21 -10.99 28.80
N PHE A 121 11.40 -11.44 29.18
CA PHE A 121 11.62 -12.50 30.17
C PHE A 121 13.06 -13.02 30.05
N THR A 122 13.81 -12.71 31.12
CA THR A 122 14.90 -13.52 31.68
C THR A 122 14.55 -14.99 31.78
#